data_AF-A0AAV9AHK5-F1
#
_entry.id   AF-A0AAV9AHK5-F1
#
_cell.length_a   1.000
_cell.length_b   1.000
_cell.length_c   1.000
_cell.angle_alpha   90.00
_cell.angle_beta   90.00
_cell.angle_gamma   90.00
#
_symmetry.space_group_name_H-M   'P 1'
#
loop_
_entity.id
_entity.type
_entity.pdbx_description
1 polymer ?
#
loop_
_entity_poly.entity_id
_entity_poly.type
_entity_poly.pdbx_seq_one_letter_code
_entity_poly.pdbx_strand_id
1 'polypeptide(L)'
;MAPKSDSVEGIVLNYVNEQNRPLNSQNVADALQKYNLKKTAVQKALDSLSDSGQISFKEYGKQKIYIARQDQFNIPNSEELEQMKKENSKLQEELEKQNKAIGEVEAEIRALQSNLTLEQIRIKETKLKAEVKEMEERLAKLSEGTALVNPEDRKAVEEIYMEKTNHWRRRKRIFKDVWDAITENSPKDVKEFKVSCPHNSYI
;
A
#
# COMPACT_ATOMS: atom_id res chain seq x y z
N MET A 1 47.09 -30.80 18.28
CA MET A 1 46.91 -30.44 16.85
C MET A 1 45.69 -29.54 16.79
N ALA A 2 45.80 -28.32 16.24
CA ALA A 2 44.62 -27.46 16.11
C ALA A 2 43.58 -28.15 15.19
N PRO A 3 42.29 -28.18 15.57
CA PRO A 3 41.25 -28.80 14.74
C PRO A 3 41.14 -28.06 13.40
N LYS A 4 40.90 -28.81 12.31
CA LYS A 4 40.64 -28.23 10.98
C LYS A 4 39.37 -27.36 11.05
N SER A 5 39.34 -26.21 10.37
CA SER A 5 38.23 -25.25 10.38
C SER A 5 36.86 -25.87 10.05
N ASP A 6 36.85 -26.91 9.22
CA ASP A 6 35.64 -27.56 8.72
C ASP A 6 35.19 -28.75 9.59
N SER A 7 35.95 -29.11 10.63
CA SER A 7 35.54 -30.15 11.57
C SER A 7 34.51 -29.60 12.56
N VAL A 8 33.68 -30.48 13.13
CA VAL A 8 32.72 -30.11 14.18
C VAL A 8 33.40 -29.36 15.33
N GLU A 9 34.59 -29.80 15.73
CA GLU A 9 35.41 -29.16 16.76
C GLU A 9 35.94 -27.78 16.32
N GLY A 10 36.37 -27.64 15.06
CA GLY A 10 36.83 -26.35 14.51
C GLY A 10 35.70 -25.31 14.46
N ILE A 11 34.52 -25.72 14.00
CA ILE A 11 33.33 -24.85 13.95
C ILE A 11 32.91 -24.41 15.36
N VAL A 12 32.90 -25.34 16.32
CA VAL A 12 32.55 -25.04 17.71
C VAL A 12 33.60 -24.13 18.36
N LEU A 13 34.89 -24.39 18.13
CA LEU A 13 35.98 -23.58 18.66
C LEU A 13 35.93 -22.14 18.14
N ASN A 14 35.74 -21.98 16.82
CA ASN A 14 35.60 -20.66 16.20
C ASN A 14 34.43 -19.89 16.80
N TYR A 15 33.26 -20.54 16.94
CA TYR A 15 32.10 -19.89 17.54
C TYR A 15 32.33 -19.48 19.00
N VAL A 16 32.93 -20.36 19.82
CA VAL A 16 33.22 -20.04 21.23
C VAL A 16 34.21 -18.86 21.34
N ASN A 17 35.22 -18.82 20.47
CA ASN A 17 36.19 -17.72 20.43
C ASN A 17 35.59 -16.41 19.91
N GLU A 18 34.76 -16.46 18.87
CA GLU A 18 34.07 -15.27 18.32
C GLU A 18 33.10 -14.65 19.32
N GLN A 19 32.32 -15.47 20.03
CA GLN A 19 31.36 -14.95 20.99
C GLN A 19 32.02 -14.45 22.28
N ASN A 20 33.20 -14.97 22.62
CA ASN A 20 34.02 -14.65 23.78
C ASN A 20 33.24 -14.40 25.10
N ARG A 21 32.22 -15.23 25.36
CA ARG A 21 31.34 -15.15 26.54
C ARG A 21 31.08 -16.53 27.13
N PRO A 22 30.58 -16.64 28.37
CA PRO A 22 30.16 -17.92 28.94
C PRO A 22 29.00 -18.54 28.15
N LEU A 23 29.14 -19.78 27.72
CA LEU A 23 28.16 -20.50 26.90
C LEU A 23 27.82 -21.86 27.53
N ASN A 24 26.59 -22.31 27.35
CA ASN A 24 26.20 -23.69 27.68
C ASN A 24 26.07 -24.52 26.39
N SER A 25 26.01 -25.85 26.52
CA SER A 25 25.92 -26.75 25.35
C SER A 25 24.66 -26.58 24.51
N GLN A 26 23.55 -26.13 25.10
CA GLN A 26 22.29 -25.87 24.39
C GLN A 26 22.41 -24.61 23.50
N ASN A 27 22.90 -23.51 24.06
CA ASN A 27 23.06 -22.23 23.37
C ASN A 27 24.00 -22.36 22.17
N VAL A 28 25.08 -23.13 22.31
CA VAL A 28 26.01 -23.41 21.20
C VAL A 28 25.33 -24.27 20.14
N ALA A 29 24.56 -25.28 20.52
CA ALA A 29 23.83 -26.12 19.56
C ALA A 29 22.78 -25.34 18.78
N ASP A 30 22.05 -24.44 19.44
CA ASP A 30 21.03 -23.61 18.80
C ASP A 30 21.66 -22.60 17.84
N ALA A 31 22.75 -21.95 18.24
CA ALA A 31 23.46 -20.99 17.38
C ALA A 31 24.15 -21.66 16.18
N LEU A 32 24.60 -22.91 16.34
CA LEU A 32 25.25 -23.69 15.29
C LEU A 32 24.26 -24.58 14.50
N GLN A 33 22.96 -24.42 14.69
CA GLN A 33 21.94 -25.15 13.94
C GLN A 33 22.09 -24.94 12.42
N LYS A 34 22.57 -23.76 12.00
CA LYS A 34 22.88 -23.45 10.58
C LYS A 34 23.92 -24.39 9.94
N TYR A 35 24.76 -25.03 10.75
CA TYR A 35 25.75 -26.01 10.30
C TYR A 35 25.24 -27.45 10.40
N ASN A 36 23.95 -27.65 10.67
CA ASN A 36 23.29 -28.95 10.82
C ASN A 36 23.94 -29.87 11.87
N LEU A 37 24.51 -29.27 12.92
CA LEU A 37 25.17 -29.99 14.01
C LEU A 37 24.14 -30.42 15.07
N LYS A 38 24.14 -31.70 15.43
CA LYS A 38 23.30 -32.22 16.52
C LYS A 38 23.87 -31.81 17.88
N LYS A 39 23.01 -31.54 18.86
CA LYS A 39 23.40 -31.18 20.24
C LYS A 39 24.42 -32.14 20.86
N THR A 40 24.27 -33.45 20.64
CA THR A 40 25.21 -34.45 21.15
C THR A 40 26.61 -34.34 20.53
N ALA A 41 26.69 -33.98 19.24
CA ALA A 41 27.96 -33.76 18.56
C ALA A 41 28.64 -32.47 19.06
N VAL A 42 27.86 -31.41 19.24
CA VAL A 42 28.33 -30.13 19.79
C VAL A 42 28.84 -30.31 21.24
N GLN A 43 28.10 -31.04 22.07
CA GLN A 43 28.52 -31.30 23.44
C GLN A 43 29.82 -32.12 23.50
N LYS A 44 29.94 -33.18 22.68
CA LYS A 44 31.19 -33.95 22.56
C LYS A 44 32.37 -33.09 22.10
N ALA A 45 32.13 -32.20 21.13
CA ALA A 45 33.14 -31.27 20.66
C ALA A 45 33.57 -30.29 21.75
N LEU A 46 32.62 -29.73 22.52
CA LEU A 46 32.92 -28.86 23.66
C LEU A 46 33.73 -29.59 24.74
N ASP A 47 33.35 -30.82 25.08
CA ASP A 47 34.11 -31.63 26.04
C ASP A 47 35.53 -31.93 25.51
N SER A 48 35.68 -32.37 24.25
CA SER A 48 36.97 -32.62 23.59
C SER A 48 37.89 -31.38 23.52
N LEU A 49 37.32 -30.22 23.17
CA LEU A 49 38.02 -28.94 23.15
C LEU A 49 38.45 -28.50 24.57
N SER A 50 37.67 -28.89 25.57
CA SER A 50 37.99 -28.60 26.96
C SER A 50 39.09 -29.51 27.51
N ASP A 51 39.07 -30.79 27.14
CA ASP A 51 40.07 -31.80 27.50
C ASP A 51 41.42 -31.52 26.82
N SER A 52 41.39 -31.06 25.57
CA SER A 52 42.58 -30.58 24.84
C SER A 52 43.08 -29.22 25.33
N GLY A 53 42.37 -28.59 26.27
CA GLY A 53 42.75 -27.33 26.88
C GLY A 53 42.63 -26.14 25.94
N GLN A 54 41.85 -26.21 24.86
CA GLN A 54 41.60 -25.07 23.97
C GLN A 54 40.51 -24.14 24.51
N ILE A 55 39.55 -24.69 25.25
CA ILE A 55 38.53 -23.93 25.97
C ILE A 55 38.55 -24.31 27.45
N SER A 56 38.07 -23.42 28.31
CA SER A 56 37.88 -23.72 29.73
C SER A 56 36.42 -24.05 30.00
N PHE A 57 36.16 -24.90 30.99
CA PHE A 57 34.81 -25.15 31.46
C PHE A 57 34.71 -25.03 32.98
N LYS A 58 33.50 -24.77 33.46
CA LYS A 58 33.16 -24.79 34.87
C LYS A 58 31.83 -25.50 35.06
N GLU A 59 31.81 -26.44 36.00
CA GLU A 59 30.62 -27.20 36.32
C GLU A 59 29.81 -26.49 37.41
N TYR A 60 28.52 -26.34 37.16
CA TYR A 60 27.53 -25.79 38.07
C TYR A 60 26.43 -26.82 38.26
N GLY A 61 26.64 -27.72 39.22
CA GLY A 61 25.73 -28.84 39.50
C GLY A 61 25.63 -29.79 38.30
N LYS A 62 24.47 -29.80 37.63
CA LYS A 62 24.23 -30.67 36.45
C LYS A 62 24.59 -30.01 35.11
N GLN A 63 24.96 -28.73 35.11
CA GLN A 63 25.23 -27.97 33.89
C GLN A 63 26.72 -27.63 33.78
N LYS A 64 27.28 -27.73 32.56
CA LYS A 64 28.63 -27.26 32.25
C LYS A 64 28.55 -25.94 31.48
N ILE A 65 29.35 -24.96 31.91
CA ILE A 65 29.54 -23.69 31.23
C ILE A 65 30.92 -23.71 30.60
N TYR A 66 31.00 -23.44 29.30
CA TYR A 66 32.23 -23.39 28.51
C TYR A 66 32.56 -21.94 28.18
N ILE A 67 33.85 -21.60 28.17
CA ILE A 67 34.36 -20.27 27.86
C ILE A 67 35.67 -20.38 27.08
N ALA A 68 35.87 -19.44 26.14
CA ALA A 68 37.15 -19.30 25.45
C ALA A 68 38.26 -18.97 26.46
N ARG A 69 39.41 -19.63 26.30
CA ARG A 69 40.60 -19.39 27.10
C ARG A 69 41.15 -18.00 26.81
N GLN A 70 41.24 -17.13 27.81
CA GLN A 70 41.69 -15.75 27.57
C GLN A 70 43.19 -15.63 27.34
N ASP A 71 43.96 -16.61 27.82
CA ASP A 71 45.41 -16.69 27.66
C ASP A 71 45.87 -16.93 26.21
N GLN A 72 44.96 -17.35 25.33
CA GLN A 72 45.23 -17.46 23.90
C GLN A 72 45.25 -16.10 23.18
N PHE A 73 44.74 -15.04 23.81
CA PHE A 73 44.70 -13.69 23.24
C PHE A 73 45.88 -12.86 23.74
N ASN A 74 46.50 -12.10 22.83
CA ASN A 74 47.54 -11.16 23.22
C ASN A 74 46.92 -10.02 24.03
N ILE A 75 47.48 -9.73 25.20
CA ILE A 75 47.04 -8.62 26.05
C ILE A 75 47.84 -7.39 25.60
N PRO A 76 47.20 -6.38 25.01
CA PRO A 76 47.90 -5.18 24.58
C PRO A 76 48.53 -4.46 25.77
N ASN A 77 49.68 -3.83 25.54
CA ASN A 77 50.28 -2.96 26.56
C ASN A 77 49.49 -1.62 26.67
N SER A 78 49.82 -0.79 27.67
CA SER A 78 49.10 0.48 27.89
C SER A 78 49.18 1.45 26.71
N GLU A 79 50.32 1.50 26.01
CA GLU A 79 50.53 2.40 24.87
C GLU A 79 49.75 1.94 23.64
N GLU A 80 49.78 0.63 23.35
CA GLU A 80 48.99 -0.01 22.29
C GLU A 80 47.48 0.19 22.55
N LEU A 81 47.04 0.03 23.80
CA LEU A 81 45.66 0.25 24.17
C LEU A 81 45.22 1.71 23.95
N GLU A 82 46.07 2.68 24.28
CA GLU A 82 45.81 4.09 24.00
C GLU A 82 45.78 4.40 22.50
N GLN A 83 46.68 3.80 21.71
CA GLN A 83 46.68 3.94 20.27
C GLN A 83 45.40 3.38 19.66
N MET A 84 44.99 2.16 20.05
CA MET A 84 43.73 1.55 19.61
C MET A 84 42.51 2.40 19.99
N LYS A 85 42.50 3.02 21.18
CA LYS A 85 41.43 3.95 21.59
C LYS A 85 41.39 5.19 20.69
N LYS A 86 42.54 5.77 20.35
CA LYS A 86 42.62 6.93 19.44
C LYS A 86 42.15 6.56 18.04
N GLU A 87 42.56 5.41 17.52
CA GLU A 87 42.13 4.91 16.22
C GLU A 87 40.61 4.63 16.19
N ASN A 88 40.06 4.00 17.22
CA ASN A 88 38.61 3.81 17.34
C ASN A 88 37.84 5.13 17.38
N SER A 89 38.32 6.12 18.14
CA SER A 89 37.70 7.45 18.18
C SER A 89 37.69 8.10 16.79
N LYS A 90 38.81 8.06 16.07
CA LYS A 90 38.91 8.60 14.70
C LYS A 90 37.96 7.89 13.74
N LEU A 91 37.91 6.56 13.79
CA LEU A 91 37.01 5.77 12.94
C LEU A 91 35.54 6.06 13.27
N GLN A 92 35.19 6.27 14.53
CA GLN A 92 33.83 6.67 14.92
C GLN A 92 33.47 8.05 14.37
N GLU A 93 34.36 9.04 14.48
CA GLU A 93 34.16 10.37 13.89
C GLU A 93 34.02 10.32 12.37
N GLU A 94 34.83 9.52 11.69
CA GLU A 94 34.74 9.35 10.23
C GLU A 94 33.43 8.67 9.82
N LEU A 95 32.99 7.66 10.57
CA LEU A 95 31.72 6.97 10.36
C LEU A 95 30.53 7.90 10.55
N GLU A 96 30.54 8.74 11.59
CA GLU A 96 29.51 9.77 11.80
C GLU A 96 29.46 10.76 10.63
N LYS A 97 30.63 11.23 10.17
CA LYS A 97 30.72 12.14 9.02
C LYS A 97 30.17 11.51 7.74
N GLN A 98 30.52 10.26 7.46
CA GLN A 98 30.02 9.54 6.29
C GLN A 98 28.51 9.30 6.36
N ASN A 99 27.98 8.89 7.52
CA ASN A 99 26.54 8.71 7.72
C ASN A 99 25.77 10.03 7.51
N LYS A 100 26.32 11.15 7.95
CA LYS A 100 25.72 12.47 7.70
C LYS A 100 25.67 12.79 6.20
N ALA A 101 26.77 12.57 5.47
CA ALA A 101 26.82 12.78 4.02
C ALA A 101 25.83 11.88 3.27
N ILE A 102 25.69 10.61 3.69
CA ILE A 102 24.67 9.70 3.14
C ILE A 102 23.26 10.27 3.36
N GLY A 103 22.96 10.72 4.59
CA GLY A 103 21.66 11.31 4.91
C GLY A 103 21.33 12.55 4.08
N GLU A 104 22.32 13.40 3.79
CA GLU A 104 22.18 14.58 2.93
C GLU A 104 21.87 14.16 1.48
N VAL A 105 22.63 13.24 0.90
CA VAL A 105 22.42 12.74 -0.46
C VAL A 105 21.08 12.01 -0.59
N GLU A 106 20.69 11.21 0.40
CA GLU A 106 19.37 10.56 0.41
C GLU A 106 18.22 11.56 0.46
N ALA A 107 18.36 12.66 1.22
CA ALA A 107 17.36 13.72 1.27
C ALA A 107 17.22 14.40 -0.10
N GLU A 108 18.34 14.67 -0.79
CA GLU A 108 18.33 15.21 -2.16
C GLU A 108 17.66 14.24 -3.14
N ILE A 109 17.98 12.95 -3.08
CA ILE A 109 17.35 11.93 -3.92
C ILE A 109 15.83 11.91 -3.70
N ARG A 110 15.37 11.92 -2.43
CA ARG A 110 13.93 11.95 -2.13
C ARG A 110 13.26 13.21 -2.66
N ALA A 111 13.93 14.37 -2.53
CA ALA A 111 13.43 15.62 -3.08
C ALA A 111 13.31 15.57 -4.61
N LEU A 112 14.31 15.04 -5.30
CA LEU A 112 14.29 14.88 -6.76
C LEU A 112 13.22 13.87 -7.22
N GLN A 113 13.08 12.74 -6.50
CA GLN A 113 12.08 11.71 -6.79
C GLN A 113 10.64 12.11 -6.46
N SER A 114 10.43 13.12 -5.60
CA SER A 114 9.10 13.67 -5.33
C SER A 114 8.48 14.36 -6.56
N ASN A 115 9.31 14.71 -7.55
CA ASN A 115 8.89 15.30 -8.81
C ASN A 115 8.79 14.23 -9.90
N LEU A 116 7.87 14.44 -10.84
CA LEU A 116 7.79 13.60 -12.05
C LEU A 116 9.05 13.79 -12.89
N THR A 117 9.58 12.69 -13.44
CA THR A 117 10.68 12.78 -14.39
C THR A 117 10.21 13.49 -15.67
N LEU A 118 11.13 14.10 -16.42
CA LEU A 118 10.80 14.77 -17.68
C LEU A 118 10.05 13.86 -18.66
N GLU A 119 10.41 12.58 -18.70
CA GLU A 119 9.74 11.57 -19.52
C GLU A 119 8.30 11.32 -19.06
N GLN A 120 8.09 11.16 -17.75
CA GLN A 120 6.75 11.01 -17.17
C GLN A 120 5.89 12.26 -17.39
N ILE A 121 6.48 13.46 -17.32
CA ILE A 121 5.80 14.72 -17.62
C ILE A 121 5.35 14.72 -19.09
N ARG A 122 6.23 14.36 -20.03
CA ARG A 122 5.89 14.29 -21.47
C ARG A 122 4.77 13.30 -21.76
N ILE A 123 4.78 12.12 -21.13
CA ILE A 123 3.70 11.12 -21.28
C ILE A 123 2.38 11.67 -20.74
N LYS A 124 2.40 12.33 -19.58
CA LYS A 124 1.18 12.97 -19.03
C LYS A 124 0.69 14.10 -19.93
N GLU A 125 1.59 14.91 -20.46
CA GLU A 125 1.25 16.01 -21.35
C GLU A 125 0.58 15.51 -22.63
N THR A 126 1.12 14.48 -23.28
CA THR A 126 0.52 13.92 -24.50
C THR A 126 -0.86 13.32 -24.22
N LYS A 127 -1.01 12.61 -23.09
CA LYS A 127 -2.29 12.06 -22.65
C LYS A 127 -3.33 13.15 -22.40
N LEU A 128 -2.98 14.16 -21.60
CA LEU A 128 -3.89 15.27 -21.28
C LEU A 128 -4.28 16.05 -22.53
N LYS A 129 -3.35 16.29 -23.47
CA LYS A 129 -3.66 16.93 -24.75
C LYS A 129 -4.66 16.12 -25.58
N ALA A 130 -4.53 14.79 -25.60
CA ALA A 130 -5.48 13.93 -26.28
C ALA A 130 -6.87 13.97 -25.62
N GLU A 131 -6.93 13.91 -24.29
CA GLU A 131 -8.18 14.00 -23.52
C GLU A 131 -8.89 15.35 -23.72
N VAL A 132 -8.15 16.46 -23.70
CA VAL A 132 -8.68 17.79 -23.98
C VAL A 132 -9.28 17.84 -25.38
N LYS A 133 -8.55 17.36 -26.39
CA LYS A 133 -9.04 17.33 -27.77
C LYS A 133 -10.32 16.49 -27.90
N GLU A 134 -10.37 15.32 -27.26
CA GLU A 134 -11.56 14.48 -27.27
C GLU A 134 -12.77 15.18 -26.59
N MET A 135 -12.53 15.83 -25.46
CA MET A 135 -13.56 16.59 -24.73
C MET A 135 -14.07 17.77 -25.56
N GLU A 136 -13.19 18.50 -26.25
CA GLU A 136 -13.55 19.58 -27.16
C GLU A 136 -14.37 19.08 -28.35
N GLU A 137 -14.00 17.95 -28.97
CA GLU A 137 -14.77 17.33 -30.06
C GLU A 137 -16.16 16.87 -29.59
N ARG A 138 -16.26 16.31 -28.38
CA ARG A 138 -17.54 15.94 -27.76
C ARG A 138 -18.39 17.18 -27.50
N LEU A 139 -17.79 18.26 -26.99
CA LEU A 139 -18.48 19.52 -26.73
C LEU A 139 -19.00 20.13 -28.03
N ALA A 140 -18.17 20.17 -29.08
CA ALA A 140 -18.57 20.65 -30.41
C ALA A 140 -19.81 19.91 -30.94
N LYS A 141 -19.78 18.57 -30.92
CA LYS A 141 -20.94 17.73 -31.36
C LYS A 141 -22.19 17.99 -30.55
N LEU A 142 -22.07 18.11 -29.21
CA LEU A 142 -23.19 18.43 -28.34
C LEU A 142 -23.71 19.84 -28.60
N SER A 143 -22.84 20.79 -28.92
CA SER A 143 -23.23 22.17 -29.22
C SER A 143 -23.91 22.32 -30.58
N GLU A 144 -23.52 21.54 -31.59
CA GLU A 144 -24.11 21.57 -32.93
C GLU A 144 -25.47 20.85 -32.99
N GLY A 145 -25.64 19.77 -32.22
CA GLY A 145 -26.85 18.92 -32.26
C GLY A 145 -27.99 19.38 -31.34
N THR A 146 -27.76 20.36 -30.47
CA THR A 146 -28.74 20.78 -29.46
C THR A 146 -29.09 22.23 -29.67
N ALA A 147 -30.34 22.53 -30.01
CA ALA A 147 -30.87 23.87 -29.76
C ALA A 147 -30.66 24.14 -28.26
N LEU A 148 -29.76 25.06 -27.91
CA LEU A 148 -29.57 25.52 -26.55
C LEU A 148 -30.86 26.26 -26.13
N VAL A 149 -31.88 25.49 -25.76
CA VAL A 149 -33.08 26.04 -25.15
C VAL A 149 -32.65 26.54 -23.80
N ASN A 150 -32.72 27.86 -23.61
CA ASN A 150 -32.45 28.48 -22.33
C ASN A 150 -33.34 27.80 -21.27
N PRO A 151 -32.79 27.41 -20.10
CA PRO A 151 -33.59 26.85 -19.00
C PRO A 151 -34.85 27.67 -18.68
N GLU A 152 -34.80 29.00 -18.85
CA GLU A 152 -35.94 29.90 -18.67
C GLU A 152 -37.04 29.67 -19.73
N ASP A 153 -36.66 29.59 -21.00
CA ASP A 153 -37.59 29.32 -22.11
C ASP A 153 -38.23 27.94 -21.96
N ARG A 154 -37.45 26.93 -21.55
CA ARG A 154 -37.96 25.58 -21.29
C ARG A 154 -39.03 25.59 -20.20
N LYS A 155 -38.78 26.32 -19.11
CA LYS A 155 -39.72 26.42 -17.99
C LYS A 155 -41.00 27.15 -18.40
N ALA A 156 -40.89 28.25 -19.16
CA ALA A 156 -42.04 28.98 -19.67
C ALA A 156 -42.93 28.10 -20.56
N VAL A 157 -42.33 27.31 -21.47
CA VAL A 157 -43.07 26.37 -22.33
C VAL A 157 -43.75 25.26 -21.51
N GLU A 158 -43.08 24.74 -20.48
CA GLU A 158 -43.63 23.72 -19.59
C GLU A 158 -44.83 24.24 -18.78
N GLU A 159 -44.74 25.46 -18.26
CA GLU A 159 -45.85 26.13 -17.56
C GLU A 159 -47.06 26.33 -18.48
N ILE A 160 -46.84 26.81 -19.71
CA ILE A 160 -47.91 26.96 -20.71
C ILE A 160 -48.54 25.61 -21.03
N TYR A 161 -47.72 24.57 -21.25
CA TYR A 161 -48.21 23.22 -21.53
C TYR A 161 -49.08 22.68 -20.38
N MET A 162 -48.63 22.85 -19.13
CA MET A 162 -49.40 22.47 -17.94
C MET A 162 -50.72 23.23 -17.85
N GLU A 163 -50.71 24.54 -18.08
CA GLU A 163 -51.91 25.39 -18.07
C GLU A 163 -52.93 24.91 -19.12
N LYS A 164 -52.50 24.74 -20.37
CA LYS A 164 -53.40 24.28 -21.46
C LYS A 164 -53.94 22.88 -21.20
N THR A 165 -53.12 21.99 -20.67
CA THR A 165 -53.54 20.62 -20.30
C THR A 165 -54.59 20.65 -19.19
N ASN A 166 -54.42 21.51 -18.18
CA ASN A 166 -55.39 21.69 -17.10
C ASN A 166 -56.71 22.27 -17.62
N HIS A 167 -56.66 23.27 -18.50
CA HIS A 167 -57.86 23.80 -19.16
C HIS A 167 -58.58 22.73 -19.97
N TRP A 168 -57.86 21.93 -20.76
CA TRP A 168 -58.46 20.83 -21.52
C TRP A 168 -59.12 19.81 -20.60
N ARG A 169 -58.46 19.35 -19.53
CA ARG A 169 -59.03 18.42 -18.54
C ARG A 169 -60.30 18.98 -17.90
N ARG A 170 -60.31 20.25 -17.51
CA ARG A 170 -61.47 20.91 -16.91
C ARG A 170 -62.63 20.99 -17.91
N ARG A 171 -62.37 21.44 -19.14
CA ARG A 171 -63.40 21.51 -20.20
C ARG A 171 -63.96 20.13 -20.54
N LYS A 172 -63.10 19.10 -20.63
CA LYS A 172 -63.52 17.71 -20.85
C LYS A 172 -64.40 17.19 -19.72
N ARG A 173 -64.10 17.52 -18.47
CA ARG A 173 -64.93 17.15 -17.31
C ARG A 173 -66.29 17.85 -17.36
N ILE A 174 -66.33 19.17 -17.54
CA ILE A 174 -67.58 19.93 -17.64
C ILE A 174 -68.45 19.39 -18.79
N PHE A 175 -67.84 19.16 -19.96
CA PHE A 175 -68.56 18.57 -21.09
C PHE A 175 -69.12 17.20 -20.74
N LYS A 176 -68.33 16.33 -20.09
CA LYS A 176 -68.78 15.01 -19.68
C LYS A 176 -69.92 15.09 -18.67
N ASP A 177 -69.84 15.96 -17.67
CA ASP A 177 -70.89 16.11 -16.65
C ASP A 177 -72.22 16.58 -17.29
N VAL A 178 -72.15 17.56 -18.21
CA VAL A 178 -73.34 18.03 -18.96
C VAL A 178 -73.86 16.94 -19.89
N TRP A 179 -72.96 16.23 -20.57
CA TRP A 179 -73.31 15.13 -21.47
C TRP A 179 -74.03 14.01 -20.73
N ASP A 180 -73.46 13.56 -19.61
CA ASP A 180 -74.01 12.50 -18.77
C ASP A 180 -75.41 12.92 -18.27
N ALA A 181 -75.58 14.15 -17.77
CA ALA A 181 -76.88 14.68 -17.34
C ALA A 181 -77.94 14.74 -18.45
N ILE A 182 -77.56 15.08 -19.69
CA ILE A 182 -78.49 15.06 -20.84
C ILE A 182 -78.86 13.62 -21.21
N THR A 183 -77.88 12.71 -21.20
CA THR A 183 -78.10 11.32 -21.63
C THR A 183 -78.82 10.46 -20.60
N GLU A 184 -78.71 10.77 -19.31
CA GLU A 184 -79.37 10.02 -18.22
C GLU A 184 -80.90 10.16 -18.25
N ASN A 185 -81.42 11.27 -18.80
CA ASN A 185 -82.86 11.54 -18.95
C ASN A 185 -83.38 11.37 -20.40
N SER A 186 -82.59 10.82 -21.33
CA SER A 186 -82.96 10.74 -22.74
C SER A 186 -83.51 9.36 -23.14
N PRO A 187 -84.63 9.28 -23.88
CA PRO A 187 -85.18 8.01 -24.37
C PRO A 187 -84.47 7.42 -25.60
N LYS A 188 -83.35 8.02 -26.07
CA LYS A 188 -82.59 7.58 -27.27
C LYS A 188 -81.28 6.88 -26.89
N ASP A 189 -80.81 5.95 -27.73
CA ASP A 189 -79.54 5.24 -27.53
C ASP A 189 -78.35 6.22 -27.60
N VAL A 190 -77.47 6.16 -26.59
CA VAL A 190 -76.36 7.10 -26.36
C VAL A 190 -75.38 7.14 -27.55
N LYS A 191 -75.29 6.05 -28.31
CA LYS A 191 -74.44 5.95 -29.51
C LYS A 191 -74.94 6.81 -30.67
N GLU A 192 -76.24 6.91 -30.88
CA GLU A 192 -76.81 7.75 -31.95
C GLU A 192 -76.69 9.24 -31.64
N PHE A 193 -76.79 9.61 -30.36
CA PHE A 193 -76.67 11.01 -29.92
C PHE A 193 -75.27 11.58 -30.18
N LYS A 194 -74.22 10.77 -29.96
CA LYS A 194 -72.81 11.15 -30.21
C LYS A 194 -72.51 11.45 -31.68
N VAL A 195 -73.20 10.78 -32.61
CA VAL A 195 -73.02 10.98 -34.05
C VAL A 195 -73.64 12.30 -34.52
N SER A 196 -74.67 12.80 -33.83
CA SER A 196 -75.33 14.07 -34.18
C SER A 196 -74.62 15.34 -33.70
N CYS A 197 -73.72 15.23 -32.70
CA CYS A 197 -72.88 16.33 -32.22
C CYS A 197 -71.51 16.28 -32.93
N PRO A 198 -71.25 17.15 -33.93
CA PRO A 198 -70.16 16.95 -34.91
C PRO A 198 -68.74 17.25 -34.39
N HIS A 199 -68.55 17.48 -33.09
CA HIS A 199 -67.24 17.80 -32.51
C HIS A 199 -66.63 16.66 -31.68
N ASN A 200 -67.26 15.48 -31.66
CA ASN A 200 -66.73 14.33 -30.93
C ASN A 200 -65.70 13.51 -31.73
N SER A 201 -65.35 13.95 -32.94
CA SER A 201 -64.45 13.23 -33.87
C SER A 201 -62.97 13.49 -33.62
N TYR A 202 -62.62 14.39 -32.70
CA TYR A 202 -61.23 14.71 -32.34
C TYR A 202 -61.06 14.89 -30.82
N ILE A 203 -61.46 13.87 -30.05
CA ILE A 203 -61.19 13.74 -28.59
C ILE A 203 -60.51 12.40 -28.32
#